data_AF-A0A0N7HWA2-F1
#
_entry.id   AF-A0A0N7HWA2-F1
#
_cell.length_a   1.000
_cell.length_b   1.000
_cell.length_c   1.000
_cell.angle_alpha   90.00
_cell.angle_beta   90.00
_cell.angle_gamma   90.00
#
_symmetry.space_group_name_H-M   'P 1'
#
loop_
_entity.id
_entity.type
_entity.pdbx_description
1 polymer ?
#
loop_
_entity_poly.entity_id
_entity_poly.type
_entity_poly.pdbx_seq_one_letter_code
_entity_poly.pdbx_strand_id
1 'polypeptide(L)'
;MQLKALFTNWTKVAGLLLMAGALAWTIKLGVIISTNGRIIDTGAAAFLMKAGILLLVAGSTGIGHRLSLHQPVWVKVLAIILSTVVVFGLFLLFAKVASSLLVAPLLEGSNIWYAQQEAPIGMAVFFFLIVGFLLYRSYRSVAR
;
A
#
# COMPACT_ATOMS: atom_id res chain seq x y z
N MET A 1 1.03 3.26 -30.26
CA MET A 1 -0.34 3.12 -29.70
C MET A 1 -0.36 2.59 -28.25
N GLN A 2 0.49 1.62 -27.87
CA GLN A 2 0.45 0.98 -26.55
C GLN A 2 0.75 1.91 -25.35
N LEU A 3 1.69 2.86 -25.48
CA LEU A 3 1.99 3.82 -24.39
C LEU A 3 0.79 4.73 -24.06
N LYS A 4 0.07 5.25 -25.06
CA LYS A 4 -1.14 6.06 -24.82
C LYS A 4 -2.22 5.26 -24.08
N ALA A 5 -2.38 3.97 -24.40
CA ALA A 5 -3.34 3.08 -23.74
C ALA A 5 -2.95 2.76 -22.28
N LEU A 6 -1.65 2.68 -21.98
CA LEU A 6 -1.14 2.51 -20.62
C LEU A 6 -1.43 3.75 -19.75
N PHE A 7 -1.27 4.96 -20.30
CA PHE A 7 -1.55 6.20 -19.58
C PHE A 7 -3.06 6.44 -19.39
N THR A 8 -3.92 6.13 -20.37
CA THR A 8 -5.38 6.22 -20.17
C THR A 8 -5.91 5.22 -19.14
N ASN A 9 -5.26 4.07 -19.00
CA ASN A 9 -5.63 3.04 -18.04
C ASN A 9 -4.77 3.05 -16.77
N TRP A 10 -3.88 4.05 -16.59
CA TRP A 10 -2.90 4.04 -15.50
C TRP A 10 -3.57 3.98 -14.13
N THR A 11 -4.68 4.69 -13.92
CA THR A 11 -5.45 4.63 -12.68
C THR A 11 -5.94 3.21 -12.35
N LYS A 12 -6.33 2.42 -13.37
CA LYS A 12 -6.75 1.02 -13.20
C LYS A 12 -5.57 0.15 -12.79
N VAL A 13 -4.45 0.26 -13.53
CA VAL A 13 -3.23 -0.51 -13.27
C VAL A 13 -2.68 -0.18 -11.88
N ALA A 14 -2.61 1.10 -11.54
CA ALA A 14 -2.15 1.56 -10.24
C ALA A 14 -3.02 1.06 -9.07
N GLY A 15 -4.35 1.04 -9.24
CA GLY A 15 -5.25 0.42 -8.26
C GLY A 15 -4.96 -1.07 -8.06
N LEU A 16 -4.72 -1.81 -9.15
CA LEU A 16 -4.30 -3.22 -9.10
C LEU A 16 -2.94 -3.39 -8.42
N LEU A 17 -1.98 -2.51 -8.67
CA LEU A 17 -0.65 -2.54 -8.03
C LEU A 17 -0.76 -2.31 -6.52
N LEU A 18 -1.61 -1.38 -6.07
CA LEU A 18 -1.87 -1.17 -4.64
C LEU A 18 -2.45 -2.43 -3.98
N MET A 19 -3.45 -3.04 -4.61
CA MET A 19 -4.06 -4.27 -4.08
C MET A 19 -3.08 -5.46 -4.11
N ALA A 20 -2.25 -5.59 -5.15
CA ALA A 20 -1.22 -6.62 -5.24
C ALA A 20 -0.11 -6.41 -4.20
N GLY A 21 0.29 -5.16 -3.93
CA GLY A 21 1.23 -4.82 -2.87
C GLY A 21 0.68 -5.18 -1.48
N ALA A 22 -0.59 -4.84 -1.22
CA ALA A 22 -1.28 -5.25 0.00
C ALA A 22 -1.37 -6.78 0.14
N LEU A 23 -1.64 -7.49 -0.96
CA LEU A 23 -1.64 -8.95 -0.97
C LEU A 23 -0.26 -9.54 -0.66
N ALA A 24 0.82 -8.99 -1.25
CA ALA A 24 2.18 -9.42 -0.96
C ALA A 24 2.52 -9.29 0.54
N TRP A 25 2.11 -8.18 1.16
CA TRP A 25 2.29 -7.97 2.61
C TRP A 25 1.38 -8.87 3.46
N THR A 26 0.19 -9.20 2.97
CA THR A 26 -0.68 -10.21 3.61
C THR A 26 0.00 -11.58 3.62
N ILE A 27 0.60 -11.98 2.49
CA ILE A 27 1.35 -13.24 2.40
C ILE A 27 2.58 -13.19 3.32
N LYS A 28 3.28 -12.04 3.41
CA LYS A 28 4.39 -11.86 4.38
C LYS A 28 3.91 -12.14 5.80
N LEU A 29 2.79 -11.54 6.23
CA LEU A 29 2.23 -11.79 7.56
C LEU A 29 1.90 -13.27 7.77
N GLY A 30 1.35 -13.94 6.75
CA GLY A 30 1.12 -15.39 6.78
C GLY A 30 2.41 -16.19 7.02
N VAL A 31 3.52 -15.84 6.35
CA VAL A 31 4.84 -16.46 6.58
C VAL A 31 5.31 -16.25 8.01
N ILE A 32 5.20 -15.03 8.54
CA ILE A 32 5.63 -14.71 9.92
C ILE A 32 4.82 -15.51 10.94
N ILE A 33 3.49 -15.52 10.79
CA ILE A 33 2.59 -16.27 11.67
C ILE A 33 2.89 -17.77 11.60
N SER A 34 3.03 -18.33 10.39
CA SER A 34 3.33 -19.76 10.20
C SER A 34 4.69 -20.19 10.77
N THR A 35 5.62 -19.25 10.93
CA THR A 35 6.95 -19.50 11.48
C THR A 35 7.11 -19.05 12.93
N ASN A 36 6.00 -18.66 13.59
CA ASN A 36 5.99 -18.11 14.95
C ASN A 36 7.02 -16.97 15.13
N GLY A 37 7.17 -16.10 14.14
CA GLY A 37 8.10 -14.98 14.19
C GLY A 37 9.57 -15.35 13.96
N ARG A 38 9.90 -16.57 13.54
CA ARG A 38 11.30 -16.94 13.20
C ARG A 38 11.79 -16.32 11.90
N ILE A 39 10.91 -16.07 10.94
CA ILE A 39 11.25 -15.50 9.63
C ILE A 39 10.50 -14.18 9.46
N ILE A 40 11.14 -13.07 9.82
CA ILE A 40 10.56 -11.72 9.77
C ILE A 40 11.16 -10.91 8.61
N ASP A 41 12.49 -10.78 8.59
CA ASP A 41 13.22 -9.96 7.62
C ASP A 41 14.20 -10.76 6.76
N THR A 42 14.03 -12.08 6.67
CA THR A 42 14.88 -12.97 5.88
C THR A 42 14.08 -13.79 4.87
N GLY A 43 14.78 -14.34 3.87
CA GLY A 43 14.21 -15.25 2.87
C GLY A 43 12.97 -14.70 2.17
N ALA A 44 11.89 -15.48 2.17
CA ALA A 44 10.63 -15.12 1.50
C ALA A 44 9.97 -13.87 2.10
N ALA A 45 10.03 -13.66 3.41
CA ALA A 45 9.43 -12.50 4.07
C ALA A 45 10.13 -11.19 3.65
N ALA A 46 11.47 -11.21 3.51
CA ALA A 46 12.25 -10.08 3.00
C ALA A 46 11.90 -9.74 1.55
N PHE A 47 11.75 -10.77 0.71
CA PHE A 47 11.37 -10.59 -0.69
C PHE A 47 9.96 -9.98 -0.80
N LEU A 48 8.99 -10.52 -0.07
CA LEU A 48 7.60 -10.02 -0.05
C LEU A 48 7.51 -8.59 0.48
N MET A 49 8.35 -8.23 1.47
CA MET A 49 8.46 -6.86 1.96
C MET A 49 8.86 -5.91 0.83
N LYS A 50 9.99 -6.19 0.14
CA LYS A 50 10.51 -5.35 -0.94
C LYS A 50 9.56 -5.28 -2.13
N ALA A 51 9.03 -6.43 -2.56
CA ALA A 51 8.07 -6.50 -3.65
C ALA A 51 6.81 -5.67 -3.32
N GLY A 52 6.27 -5.82 -2.11
CA GLY A 52 5.15 -5.02 -1.66
C GLY A 52 5.45 -3.52 -1.65
N ILE A 53 6.61 -3.08 -1.14
CA ILE A 53 7.02 -1.66 -1.19
C ILE A 53 7.00 -1.13 -2.62
N LEU A 54 7.63 -1.85 -3.56
CA LEU A 54 7.71 -1.42 -4.96
C LEU A 54 6.32 -1.30 -5.60
N LEU A 55 5.45 -2.28 -5.35
CA LEU A 55 4.08 -2.29 -5.85
C LEU A 55 3.25 -1.15 -5.25
N LEU A 56 3.38 -0.90 -3.94
CA LEU A 56 2.67 0.16 -3.24
C LEU A 56 3.14 1.56 -3.68
N VAL A 57 4.45 1.76 -3.86
CA VAL A 57 5.02 3.00 -4.39
C VAL A 57 4.53 3.25 -5.81
N ALA A 58 4.65 2.27 -6.69
CA ALA A 58 4.19 2.39 -8.07
C ALA A 58 2.68 2.63 -8.14
N GLY A 59 1.89 1.91 -7.34
CA GLY A 59 0.44 2.07 -7.27
C GLY A 59 0.00 3.43 -6.70
N SER A 60 0.74 4.01 -5.75
CA SER A 60 0.40 5.31 -5.15
C SER A 60 0.42 6.44 -6.17
N THR A 61 1.29 6.36 -7.18
CA THR A 61 1.35 7.35 -8.28
C THR A 61 0.03 7.48 -9.04
N GLY A 62 -0.79 6.42 -9.06
CA GLY A 62 -2.09 6.43 -9.73
C GLY A 62 -3.09 7.39 -9.10
N ILE A 63 -2.94 7.69 -7.81
CA ILE A 63 -3.77 8.67 -7.10
C ILE A 63 -3.47 10.07 -7.63
N GLY A 64 -2.19 10.46 -7.63
CA GLY A 64 -1.76 11.75 -8.17
C GLY A 64 -2.11 11.91 -9.64
N HIS A 65 -1.91 10.87 -10.45
CA HIS A 65 -2.33 10.87 -11.85
C HIS A 65 -3.84 11.09 -12.00
N ARG A 66 -4.64 10.42 -11.17
CA ARG A 66 -6.11 10.52 -11.22
C ARG A 66 -6.59 11.92 -10.85
N LEU A 67 -6.05 12.50 -9.79
CA LEU A 67 -6.43 13.83 -9.31
C LEU A 67 -6.04 14.96 -10.27
N SER A 68 -5.08 14.72 -11.18
CA SER A 68 -4.52 15.73 -12.07
C SER A 68 -4.88 15.53 -13.55
N LEU A 69 -5.82 14.64 -13.89
CA LEU A 69 -6.16 14.26 -15.28
C LEU A 69 -6.37 15.44 -16.24
N HIS A 70 -7.04 16.51 -15.78
CA HIS A 70 -7.36 17.71 -16.58
C HIS A 70 -6.44 18.90 -16.33
N GLN A 71 -5.34 18.69 -15.60
CA GLN A 71 -4.40 19.73 -15.22
C GLN A 71 -3.20 19.77 -16.17
N PRO A 72 -2.45 20.89 -16.23
CA PRO A 72 -1.23 20.98 -17.03
C PRO A 72 -0.17 19.97 -16.56
N VAL A 73 0.75 19.62 -17.47
CA VAL A 73 1.73 18.52 -17.26
C VAL A 73 2.55 18.69 -15.98
N TRP A 74 2.94 19.92 -15.63
CA TRP A 74 3.71 20.19 -14.41
C TRP A 74 2.92 19.85 -13.14
N VAL A 75 1.61 20.16 -13.09
CA VAL A 75 0.72 19.78 -11.97
C VAL A 75 0.60 18.26 -11.89
N LYS A 76 0.53 17.56 -13.04
CA LYS A 76 0.46 16.10 -13.07
C LYS A 76 1.68 15.45 -12.44
N VAL A 77 2.87 15.91 -12.82
CA VAL A 77 4.13 15.40 -12.27
C VAL A 77 4.20 15.65 -10.77
N LEU A 78 3.90 16.87 -10.32
CA LEU A 78 3.87 17.20 -8.89
C LEU A 78 2.85 16.35 -8.13
N ALA A 79 1.64 16.20 -8.65
CA ALA A 79 0.59 15.40 -8.02
C ALA A 79 1.01 13.92 -7.90
N ILE A 80 1.65 13.35 -8.93
CA ILE A 80 2.17 11.98 -8.91
C ILE A 80 3.22 11.82 -7.80
N ILE A 81 4.21 12.70 -7.73
CA ILE A 81 5.28 12.62 -6.72
C ILE A 81 4.72 12.82 -5.31
N LEU A 82 3.91 13.88 -5.13
CA LEU A 82 3.32 14.21 -3.83
C LEU A 82 2.36 13.12 -3.36
N SER A 83 1.61 12.47 -4.27
CA SER A 83 0.70 11.39 -3.87
C SER A 83 1.42 10.24 -3.20
N THR A 84 2.59 9.82 -3.71
CA THR A 84 3.40 8.78 -3.07
C THR A 84 3.86 9.23 -1.68
N VAL A 85 4.36 10.46 -1.55
CA VAL A 85 4.83 11.00 -0.26
C VAL A 85 3.68 11.09 0.75
N VAL A 86 2.52 11.62 0.34
CA VAL A 86 1.35 11.80 1.21
C VAL A 86 0.79 10.46 1.65
N VAL A 87 0.65 9.49 0.74
CA VAL A 87 0.09 8.17 1.06
C VAL A 87 0.98 7.44 2.07
N PHE A 88 2.29 7.42 1.85
CA PHE A 88 3.23 6.79 2.79
C PHE A 88 3.34 7.57 4.10
N GLY A 89 3.34 8.92 4.04
CA GLY A 89 3.36 9.77 5.23
C GLY A 89 2.13 9.57 6.11
N LEU A 90 0.93 9.55 5.50
CA LEU A 90 -0.33 9.26 6.19
C LEU A 90 -0.36 7.85 6.76
N PHE A 91 0.13 6.86 5.99
CA PHE A 91 0.27 5.50 6.49
C PHE A 91 1.19 5.44 7.72
N LEU A 92 2.38 6.04 7.67
CA LEU A 92 3.33 6.03 8.79
C LEU A 92 2.76 6.73 10.02
N LEU A 93 2.08 7.87 9.82
CA LEU A 93 1.40 8.57 10.89
C LEU A 93 0.31 7.70 11.51
N PHE A 94 -0.55 7.11 10.68
CA PHE A 94 -1.62 6.22 11.14
C PHE A 94 -1.05 5.00 11.84
N ALA A 95 -0.01 4.37 11.28
CA ALA A 95 0.62 3.20 11.85
C ALA A 95 1.21 3.51 13.24
N LYS A 96 1.89 4.64 13.41
CA LYS A 96 2.47 5.05 14.70
C LYS A 96 1.40 5.33 15.75
N VAL A 97 0.31 6.00 15.37
CA VAL A 97 -0.78 6.37 16.27
C VAL A 97 -1.67 5.17 16.59
N ALA A 98 -2.13 4.44 15.59
CA ALA A 98 -3.02 3.31 15.76
C ALA A 98 -2.34 2.09 16.39
N SER A 99 -1.05 1.84 16.14
CA SER A 99 -0.35 0.73 16.81
C SER A 99 -0.23 0.97 18.31
N SER A 100 0.11 2.20 18.72
CA SER A 100 0.26 2.56 20.13
C SER A 100 -1.07 2.60 20.88
N LEU A 101 -2.15 3.07 20.24
CA LEU A 101 -3.47 3.18 20.87
C LEU A 101 -4.28 1.88 20.86
N LEU A 102 -4.24 1.11 19.76
CA LEU A 102 -5.11 -0.05 19.59
C LEU A 102 -4.38 -1.36 19.82
N VAL A 103 -3.14 -1.49 19.35
CA VAL A 103 -2.48 -2.80 19.26
C VAL A 103 -1.58 -3.08 20.45
N ALA A 104 -0.82 -2.08 20.92
CA ALA A 104 0.06 -2.23 22.07
C ALA A 104 -0.71 -2.68 23.34
N PRO A 105 -1.87 -2.08 23.70
CA PRO A 105 -2.61 -2.51 24.89
C PRO A 105 -3.25 -3.89 24.77
N LEU A 106 -3.65 -4.30 23.55
CA LEU A 106 -4.30 -5.60 23.31
C LEU A 106 -3.32 -6.77 23.34
N LEU A 107 -2.03 -6.51 23.12
CA LEU A 107 -0.99 -7.54 23.02
C LEU A 107 -0.01 -7.51 24.20
N GLU A 108 -0.19 -6.59 25.14
CA GLU A 108 0.64 -6.45 26.33
C GLU A 108 0.58 -7.73 27.17
N GLY A 109 1.74 -8.36 27.41
CA GLY A 109 1.85 -9.62 28.15
C GLY A 109 1.53 -10.89 27.34
N SER A 110 1.27 -10.80 26.03
CA SER A 110 1.04 -11.97 25.18
C SER A 110 2.36 -12.62 24.72
N ASN A 111 2.33 -13.93 24.45
CA ASN A 111 3.48 -14.67 23.89
C ASN A 111 3.73 -14.36 22.39
N ILE A 112 3.00 -13.41 21.80
CA ILE A 112 3.02 -13.08 20.37
C ILE A 112 3.78 -11.76 20.16
N TRP A 113 5.01 -11.69 20.67
CA TRP A 113 5.85 -10.48 20.62
C TRP A 113 6.03 -9.94 19.19
N TYR A 114 6.09 -10.82 18.18
CA TYR A 114 6.24 -10.44 16.77
C TYR A 114 4.99 -9.73 16.23
N ALA A 115 3.79 -9.99 16.75
CA ALA A 115 2.57 -9.35 16.28
C ALA A 115 2.54 -7.85 16.62
N GLN A 116 3.16 -7.43 17.73
CA GLN A 116 3.30 -6.02 18.06
C GLN A 116 4.18 -5.28 17.05
N GLN A 117 5.26 -5.92 16.59
CA GLN A 117 6.18 -5.33 15.62
C GLN A 117 5.60 -5.29 14.20
N GLU A 118 4.80 -6.30 13.84
CA GLU A 118 4.23 -6.45 12.50
C GLU A 118 2.83 -5.83 12.35
N ALA A 119 2.21 -5.37 13.44
CA ALA A 119 0.91 -4.71 13.44
C ALA A 119 0.79 -3.52 12.46
N PRO A 120 1.81 -2.64 12.31
CA PRO A 120 1.83 -1.63 11.25
C PRO A 120 1.61 -2.20 9.84
N ILE A 121 2.20 -3.36 9.53
CA ILE A 121 2.05 -4.02 8.23
C ILE A 121 0.61 -4.50 8.05
N GLY A 122 0.01 -5.09 9.09
CA GLY A 122 -1.40 -5.47 9.08
C GLY A 122 -2.33 -4.29 8.78
N MET A 123 -2.12 -3.14 9.43
CA MET A 123 -2.89 -1.92 9.15
C MET A 123 -2.65 -1.38 7.74
N ALA A 124 -1.42 -1.47 7.25
CA ALA A 124 -1.06 -1.08 5.90
C ALA A 124 -1.85 -1.89 4.86
N VAL A 125 -1.97 -3.21 5.06
CA VAL A 125 -2.73 -4.09 4.17
C VAL A 125 -4.15 -3.54 3.99
N PHE A 126 -4.85 -3.27 5.09
CA PHE A 126 -6.22 -2.72 5.01
C PHE A 126 -6.26 -1.36 4.32
N PHE A 127 -5.37 -0.44 4.72
CA PHE A 127 -5.32 0.90 4.15
C PHE A 127 -5.09 0.88 2.63
N PHE A 128 -4.04 0.19 2.17
CA PHE A 128 -3.69 0.14 0.75
C PHE A 128 -4.67 -0.69 -0.08
N LEU A 129 -5.28 -1.73 0.49
CA LEU A 129 -6.33 -2.50 -0.18
C LEU A 129 -7.57 -1.62 -0.41
N ILE A 130 -8.01 -0.86 0.59
CA ILE A 130 -9.13 0.08 0.48
C ILE A 130 -8.82 1.17 -0.55
N VAL A 131 -7.66 1.83 -0.43
CA VAL A 131 -7.25 2.89 -1.37
C VAL A 131 -7.15 2.34 -2.80
N GLY A 132 -6.54 1.17 -2.98
CA GLY A 132 -6.43 0.49 -4.27
C GLY A 132 -7.79 0.14 -4.87
N PHE A 133 -8.72 -0.37 -4.07
CA PHE A 133 -10.08 -0.67 -4.50
C PHE A 133 -10.85 0.59 -4.92
N LEU A 134 -10.78 1.66 -4.11
CA LEU A 134 -11.40 2.95 -4.43
C LEU A 134 -10.83 3.55 -5.72
N LEU A 135 -9.50 3.50 -5.88
CA LEU A 135 -8.83 3.97 -7.08
C LEU A 135 -9.25 3.17 -8.32
N TYR A 136 -9.28 1.84 -8.22
CA TYR A 136 -9.74 0.95 -9.28
C TYR A 136 -11.20 1.20 -9.67
N ARG A 137 -12.08 1.43 -8.68
CA ARG A 137 -13.49 1.77 -8.92
C ARG A 137 -13.63 3.13 -9.59
N SER A 138 -12.85 4.12 -9.19
CA SER A 138 -12.91 5.48 -9.73
C SER A 138 -12.64 5.52 -11.24
N TYR A 139 -11.76 4.66 -11.75
CA TYR A 139 -11.48 4.55 -13.19
C TYR A 139 -12.76 4.29 -14.01
N ARG A 140 -13.65 3.40 -13.53
CA ARG A 140 -14.90 3.06 -14.23
C ARG A 140 -15.85 4.24 -14.39
N SER A 141 -15.74 5.27 -13.55
CA SER A 141 -16.60 6.46 -13.60
C SER A 141 -16.21 7.47 -14.69
N VAL A 142 -15.00 7.37 -15.27
CA VAL A 142 -14.53 8.29 -16.35
C VAL A 142 -14.55 7.60 -17.72
N ALA A 143 -14.65 6.28 -17.75
CA ALA A 143 -14.76 5.51 -18.99
C ALA A 143 -16.21 5.34 -19.50
N ARG A 144 -17.18 5.98 -18.83
CA ARG A 144 -18.58 6.11 -19.27
C ARG A 144 -18.81 7.56 -19.66
#